data_AF-A0A8B1NZL1-F1
#
_entry.id   AF-A0A8B1NZL1-F1
#
_cell.length_a   1.000
_cell.length_b   1.000
_cell.length_c   1.000
_cell.angle_alpha   90.00
_cell.angle_beta   90.00
_cell.angle_gamma   90.00
#
_symmetry.space_group_name_H-M   'P 1'
#
loop_
_entity.id
_entity.type
_entity.pdbx_description
1 polymer ?
#
loop_
_entity_poly.entity_id
_entity_poly.type
_entity_poly.pdbx_seq_one_letter_code
_entity_poly.pdbx_strand_id
1 'polypeptide(L)'
;MTVPAPPGARADVQAVCAAVLGILLPHRRTLDAGHGDTPDAFPVQLRQLAGPVAAGEPIVFTLPGFPCKSPNPAKVLGHLPDEGERLALRFLDGLCARIAAVHPPGARMVICSDGHVFSDLIQVPDRDIDAYADALRTLLHDEGLTQLDVFDLRDVYGQELSHDAKRTLVHERYAPALETLRSLTRTDEPTRRLYQGITRFLFEDSGSFAGTRSARQRSSRRRAYGVMQRSRAWGELIAAHHPGAFRLSIHPQPRGSAKFGIRLLDAPDVWMTPWHSCVLEHADGRRELLHRADAERLGRPVLRQGRPSHFAAG
;
A
#
# COMPACT_ATOMS: atom_id res chain seq x y z
N MET A 1 24.39 29.82 4.42
CA MET A 1 25.61 28.98 4.46
C MET A 1 25.38 27.86 5.46
N THR A 2 25.15 26.63 4.99
CA THR A 2 25.01 25.45 5.86
C THR A 2 26.39 24.99 6.29
N VAL A 3 26.69 25.12 7.59
CA VAL A 3 27.92 24.59 8.19
C VAL A 3 27.90 23.06 8.04
N PRO A 4 28.97 22.43 7.50
CA PRO A 4 29.01 20.97 7.40
C PRO A 4 29.06 20.36 8.80
N ALA A 5 28.23 19.35 9.04
CA ALA A 5 28.21 18.61 10.30
C ALA A 5 29.60 17.98 10.58
N PRO A 6 30.05 17.93 11.85
CA PRO A 6 31.34 17.34 12.20
C PRO A 6 31.41 15.87 11.75
N PRO A 7 32.61 15.37 11.39
CA PRO A 7 32.78 14.03 10.81
C PRO A 7 32.24 12.88 11.70
N GLY A 8 32.23 13.05 13.03
CA GLY A 8 31.62 12.10 13.97
C GLY A 8 30.09 12.04 13.87
N ALA A 9 29.41 13.17 13.67
CA ALA A 9 27.96 13.22 13.49
C ALA A 9 27.54 12.59 12.15
N ARG A 10 28.38 12.71 11.11
CA ARG A 10 28.10 12.10 9.80
C ARG A 10 28.21 10.57 9.82
N ALA A 11 29.18 10.01 10.56
CA ALA A 11 29.31 8.58 10.75
C ALA A 11 28.11 7.99 11.52
N ASP A 12 27.61 8.73 12.51
CA ASP A 12 26.41 8.37 13.29
C ASP A 12 25.14 8.34 12.40
N VAL A 13 24.93 9.37 11.58
CA VAL A 13 23.79 9.42 10.62
C VAL A 13 23.79 8.22 9.67
N GLN A 14 24.95 7.84 9.13
CA GLN A 14 25.05 6.70 8.21
C GLN A 14 24.72 5.39 8.91
N ALA A 15 25.22 5.19 10.13
CA ALA A 15 24.93 4.00 10.93
C ALA A 15 23.44 3.89 11.27
N VAL A 16 22.81 5.00 11.69
CA VAL A 16 21.36 5.04 11.97
C VAL A 16 20.55 4.76 10.70
N CYS A 17 20.87 5.39 9.57
CA CYS A 17 20.19 5.12 8.29
C CYS A 17 20.29 3.63 7.90
N ALA A 18 21.47 3.03 8.06
CA ALA A 18 21.68 1.62 7.77
C ALA A 18 20.91 0.71 8.72
N ALA A 19 20.83 1.05 10.02
CA ALA A 19 20.05 0.31 11.00
C ALA A 19 18.54 0.37 10.71
N VAL A 20 18.01 1.56 10.38
CA VAL A 20 16.61 1.73 9.95
C VAL A 20 16.31 0.88 8.72
N LEU A 21 17.19 0.91 7.72
CA LEU A 21 17.00 0.10 6.52
C LEU A 21 17.12 -1.40 6.83
N GLY A 22 18.01 -1.80 7.74
CA GLY A 22 18.12 -3.17 8.25
C GLY A 22 16.82 -3.70 8.86
N ILE A 23 15.98 -2.83 9.44
CA ILE A 23 14.64 -3.17 9.94
C ILE A 23 13.65 -3.39 8.79
N LEU A 24 13.76 -2.63 7.68
CA LEU A 24 12.84 -2.70 6.54
C LEU A 24 13.15 -3.86 5.58
N LEU A 25 14.42 -4.18 5.37
CA LEU A 25 14.88 -5.14 4.36
C LEU A 25 14.29 -6.56 4.52
N PRO A 26 14.15 -7.13 5.73
CA PRO A 26 13.50 -8.43 5.91
C PRO A 26 12.08 -8.48 5.32
N HIS A 27 11.42 -7.33 5.23
CA HIS A 27 10.04 -7.19 4.76
C HIS A 27 9.96 -6.66 3.31
N ARG A 28 11.08 -6.57 2.58
CA ARG A 28 11.08 -6.06 1.21
C ARG A 28 10.19 -6.89 0.28
N ARG A 29 9.26 -6.24 -0.41
CA ARG A 29 8.46 -6.85 -1.48
C ARG A 29 9.20 -6.71 -2.79
N THR A 30 9.64 -7.84 -3.37
CA THR A 30 10.42 -7.87 -4.61
C THR A 30 10.08 -9.09 -5.47
N LEU A 31 10.33 -8.98 -6.77
CA LEU A 31 10.32 -10.11 -7.72
C LEU A 31 11.72 -10.72 -7.91
N ASP A 32 12.76 -10.07 -7.38
CA ASP A 32 14.13 -10.55 -7.44
C ASP A 32 14.32 -11.73 -6.46
N ALA A 33 15.30 -12.61 -6.72
CA ALA A 33 15.71 -13.61 -5.74
C ALA A 33 16.30 -12.90 -4.51
N GLY A 34 15.47 -12.67 -3.49
CA GLY A 34 15.71 -11.75 -2.37
C GLY A 34 16.76 -12.16 -1.33
N HIS A 35 17.81 -12.89 -1.72
CA HIS A 35 18.85 -13.32 -0.79
C HIS A 35 20.00 -12.30 -0.75
N GLY A 36 20.39 -11.91 0.46
CA GLY A 36 21.61 -11.10 0.70
C GLY A 36 21.46 -9.59 0.48
N ASP A 37 20.24 -9.03 0.57
CA ASP A 37 20.06 -7.57 0.59
C ASP A 37 20.72 -6.98 1.85
N THR A 38 21.72 -6.10 1.67
CA THR A 38 22.33 -5.29 2.73
C THR A 38 21.99 -3.80 2.52
N PRO A 39 22.03 -2.96 3.57
CA PRO A 39 21.72 -1.53 3.44
C PRO A 39 22.49 -0.81 2.31
N ASP A 40 23.76 -1.17 2.10
CA ASP A 40 24.61 -0.56 1.06
C ASP A 40 24.10 -0.77 -0.37
N ALA A 41 23.27 -1.80 -0.59
CA ALA A 41 22.64 -2.05 -1.89
C ALA A 41 21.48 -1.10 -2.21
N PHE A 42 21.11 -0.19 -1.29
CA PHE A 42 19.97 0.73 -1.41
C PHE A 42 20.37 2.20 -1.16
N PRO A 43 21.31 2.74 -1.97
CA PRO A 43 21.81 4.09 -1.77
C PRO A 43 20.73 5.18 -1.96
N VAL A 44 19.66 4.89 -2.71
CA VAL A 44 18.52 5.80 -2.86
C VAL A 44 17.76 5.96 -1.53
N GLN A 45 17.46 4.84 -0.87
CA GLN A 45 16.77 4.82 0.41
C GLN A 45 17.63 5.42 1.52
N LEU A 46 18.93 5.12 1.55
CA LEU A 46 19.86 5.74 2.50
C LEU A 46 19.86 7.27 2.37
N ARG A 47 19.84 7.81 1.14
CA ARG A 47 19.72 9.26 0.91
C ARG A 47 18.39 9.84 1.36
N GLN A 48 17.28 9.11 1.18
CA GLN A 48 15.96 9.56 1.66
C GLN A 48 15.90 9.65 3.19
N LEU A 49 16.57 8.72 3.90
CA LEU A 49 16.63 8.71 5.36
C LEU A 49 17.58 9.77 5.94
N ALA A 50 18.66 10.10 5.22
CA ALA A 50 19.74 10.95 5.75
C ALA A 50 19.28 12.33 6.21
N GLY A 51 18.33 12.96 5.51
CA GLY A 51 17.79 14.28 5.85
C GLY A 51 17.17 14.34 7.26
N PRO A 52 16.05 13.62 7.50
CA PRO A 52 15.41 13.62 8.82
C PRO A 52 16.31 13.04 9.92
N VAL A 53 17.14 12.04 9.63
CA VAL A 53 18.07 11.48 10.62
C VAL A 53 19.10 12.53 11.05
N ALA A 54 19.72 13.25 10.12
CA ALA A 54 20.68 14.31 10.44
C ALA A 54 20.05 15.50 11.18
N ALA A 55 18.75 15.74 10.96
CA ALA A 55 18.00 16.78 11.65
C ALA A 55 17.50 16.34 13.05
N GLY A 56 17.64 15.07 13.42
CA GLY A 56 17.05 14.54 14.65
C GLY A 56 15.52 14.55 14.62
N GLU A 57 14.92 14.45 13.44
CA GLU A 57 13.48 14.50 13.24
C GLU A 57 12.88 13.10 13.04
N PRO A 58 11.59 12.90 13.38
CA PRO A 58 10.91 11.64 13.09
C PRO A 58 10.91 11.32 11.60
N ILE A 59 11.19 10.06 11.24
CA ILE A 59 11.11 9.62 9.84
C ILE A 59 9.63 9.48 9.44
N VAL A 60 9.23 10.16 8.37
CA VAL A 60 7.87 10.09 7.84
C VAL A 60 7.82 9.11 6.69
N PHE A 61 7.03 8.05 6.83
CA PHE A 61 6.75 7.11 5.75
C PHE A 61 5.42 7.45 5.08
N THR A 62 5.36 7.34 3.75
CA THR A 62 4.08 7.36 3.02
C THR A 62 3.85 6.01 2.35
N LEU A 63 2.67 5.44 2.53
CA LEU A 63 2.29 4.14 2.00
C LEU A 63 0.95 4.23 1.26
N PRO A 64 0.96 4.36 -0.07
CA PRO A 64 -0.25 4.18 -0.87
C PRO A 64 -0.78 2.74 -0.72
N GLY A 65 -2.04 2.61 -0.31
CA GLY A 65 -2.71 1.33 -0.08
C GLY A 65 -3.91 1.47 0.85
N PHE A 66 -4.55 0.35 1.19
CA PHE A 66 -5.82 0.31 1.93
C PHE A 66 -6.94 1.14 1.24
N PRO A 67 -7.25 0.89 -0.04
CA PRO A 67 -8.27 1.64 -0.78
C PRO A 67 -9.70 1.34 -0.29
N CYS A 68 -10.04 0.05 -0.35
CA CYS A 68 -11.33 -0.57 -0.05
C CYS A 68 -11.17 -2.08 -0.28
N LYS A 69 -12.09 -2.90 0.23
CA LYS A 69 -12.13 -4.33 -0.11
C LYS A 69 -12.47 -4.56 -1.58
N SER A 70 -11.98 -5.66 -2.15
CA SER A 70 -12.31 -6.12 -3.50
C SER A 70 -13.84 -6.23 -3.68
N PRO A 71 -14.40 -5.81 -4.83
CA PRO A 71 -15.82 -6.00 -5.13
C PRO A 71 -16.19 -7.46 -5.41
N ASN A 72 -15.21 -8.37 -5.49
CA ASN A 72 -15.47 -9.79 -5.71
C ASN A 72 -15.70 -10.51 -4.37
N PRO A 73 -16.94 -10.97 -4.07
CA PRO A 73 -17.26 -11.63 -2.81
C PRO A 73 -16.55 -12.99 -2.63
N ALA A 74 -15.99 -13.59 -3.70
CA ALA A 74 -15.19 -14.79 -3.57
C ALA A 74 -13.77 -14.52 -3.00
N LYS A 75 -13.34 -13.25 -2.95
CA LYS A 75 -12.01 -12.86 -2.47
C LYS A 75 -12.02 -12.40 -1.02
N VAL A 76 -13.10 -11.75 -0.56
CA VAL A 76 -13.15 -11.01 0.71
C VAL A 76 -14.40 -11.33 1.53
N LEU A 77 -14.35 -11.09 2.84
CA LEU A 77 -15.46 -11.35 3.77
C LEU A 77 -16.60 -10.34 3.69
N GLY A 78 -16.31 -9.10 3.28
CA GLY A 78 -17.26 -8.00 3.17
C GLY A 78 -16.58 -6.76 2.61
N HIS A 79 -17.24 -5.60 2.73
CA HIS A 79 -16.70 -4.32 2.24
C HIS A 79 -15.88 -3.55 3.30
N LEU A 80 -15.92 -3.95 4.57
CA LEU A 80 -15.20 -3.32 5.67
C LEU A 80 -13.84 -4.00 5.95
N PRO A 81 -12.88 -3.32 6.60
CA PRO A 81 -11.65 -3.94 7.10
C PRO A 81 -11.93 -5.14 8.01
N ASP A 82 -11.11 -6.18 7.89
CA ASP A 82 -11.20 -7.40 8.69
C ASP A 82 -9.86 -7.73 9.37
N GLU A 83 -9.65 -9.00 9.77
CA GLU A 83 -8.40 -9.44 10.39
C GLU A 83 -7.16 -9.09 9.56
N GLY A 84 -7.26 -9.15 8.23
CA GLY A 84 -6.13 -8.88 7.35
C GLY A 84 -5.62 -7.45 7.51
N GLU A 85 -6.51 -6.47 7.48
CA GLU A 85 -6.13 -5.08 7.72
C GLU A 85 -5.60 -4.90 9.13
N ARG A 86 -6.25 -5.47 10.15
CA ARG A 86 -5.83 -5.30 11.55
C ARG A 86 -4.38 -5.77 11.77
N LEU A 87 -4.04 -6.96 11.27
CA LEU A 87 -2.69 -7.48 11.40
C LEU A 87 -1.67 -6.65 10.60
N ALA A 88 -2.05 -6.21 9.40
CA ALA A 88 -1.19 -5.35 8.59
C ALA A 88 -0.90 -4.02 9.29
N LEU A 89 -1.91 -3.38 9.90
CA LEU A 89 -1.72 -2.12 10.64
C LEU A 89 -0.85 -2.33 11.88
N ARG A 90 -1.11 -3.36 12.69
CA ARG A 90 -0.26 -3.70 13.84
C ARG A 90 1.20 -3.95 13.44
N PHE A 91 1.41 -4.59 12.30
CA PHE A 91 2.75 -4.81 11.75
C PHE A 91 3.45 -3.49 11.40
N LEU A 92 2.75 -2.57 10.73
CA LEU A 92 3.29 -1.25 10.36
C LEU A 92 3.58 -0.37 11.58
N ASP A 93 2.70 -0.37 12.59
CA ASP A 93 2.92 0.34 13.84
C ASP A 93 4.13 -0.24 14.60
N GLY A 94 4.22 -1.57 14.69
CA GLY A 94 5.36 -2.26 15.26
C GLY A 94 6.67 -2.02 14.50
N LEU A 95 6.63 -1.76 13.18
CA LEU A 95 7.81 -1.32 12.42
C LEU A 95 8.27 0.06 12.87
N CYS A 96 7.35 1.02 13.04
CA CYS A 96 7.67 2.34 13.57
C CYS A 96 8.29 2.27 14.97
N ALA A 97 7.75 1.41 15.85
CA ALA A 97 8.32 1.18 17.18
C ALA A 97 9.74 0.61 17.14
N ARG A 98 10.02 -0.35 16.24
CA ARG A 98 11.39 -0.88 16.05
C ARG A 98 12.35 0.20 15.56
N ILE A 99 11.90 1.09 14.69
CA ILE A 99 12.72 2.21 14.20
C ILE A 99 13.05 3.18 15.33
N ALA A 100 12.10 3.46 16.24
CA ALA A 100 12.33 4.32 17.40
C ALA A 100 13.44 3.80 18.34
N ALA A 101 13.69 2.49 18.36
CA ALA A 101 14.77 1.90 19.15
C ALA A 101 16.18 2.21 18.60
N VAL A 102 16.32 2.52 17.31
CA VAL A 102 17.60 2.86 16.65
C VAL A 102 17.71 4.33 16.25
N HIS A 103 16.57 5.04 16.20
CA HIS A 103 16.47 6.47 15.93
C HIS A 103 15.46 7.06 16.93
N PRO A 104 15.90 7.60 18.09
CA PRO A 104 15.01 8.01 19.19
C PRO A 104 13.85 8.94 18.83
N PRO A 105 13.97 9.89 17.88
CA PRO A 105 12.83 10.68 17.39
C PRO A 105 11.69 9.83 16.79
N GLY A 106 11.97 8.58 16.43
CA GLY A 106 10.98 7.62 15.98
C GLY A 106 10.62 7.73 14.51
N ALA A 107 9.50 7.11 14.18
CA ALA A 107 8.93 7.10 12.84
C ALA A 107 7.41 7.14 12.91
N ARG A 108 6.81 7.78 11.91
CA ARG A 108 5.37 7.77 11.69
C ARG A 108 5.05 7.29 10.28
N MET A 109 3.89 6.67 10.11
CA MET A 109 3.47 6.18 8.81
C MET A 109 2.12 6.74 8.41
N VAL A 110 2.11 7.44 7.28
CA VAL A 110 0.90 7.97 6.66
C VAL A 110 0.42 6.97 5.62
N ILE A 111 -0.70 6.31 5.91
CA ILE A 111 -1.42 5.43 4.98
C ILE A 111 -2.18 6.32 4.01
N CYS A 112 -1.73 6.35 2.77
CA CYS A 112 -2.33 7.19 1.74
C CYS A 112 -3.39 6.42 0.97
N SER A 113 -4.60 6.33 1.54
CA SER A 113 -5.70 5.56 0.96
C SER A 113 -6.08 6.08 -0.43
N ASP A 114 -6.09 5.17 -1.40
CA ASP A 114 -6.28 5.45 -2.81
C ASP A 114 -7.66 5.00 -3.33
N GLY A 115 -8.59 4.65 -2.43
CA GLY A 115 -9.93 4.18 -2.80
C GLY A 115 -10.70 5.18 -3.66
N HIS A 116 -10.87 6.42 -3.17
CA HIS A 116 -11.61 7.46 -3.91
C HIS A 116 -10.92 7.89 -5.19
N VAL A 117 -9.59 7.71 -5.27
CA VAL A 117 -8.84 7.92 -6.50
C VAL A 117 -9.28 6.91 -7.56
N PHE A 118 -9.61 5.67 -7.20
CA PHE A 118 -9.87 4.60 -8.17
C PHE A 118 -11.34 4.17 -8.32
N SER A 119 -12.23 4.53 -7.39
CA SER A 119 -13.67 4.20 -7.33
C SER A 119 -14.31 3.66 -8.62
N ASP A 120 -14.51 4.50 -9.63
CA ASP A 120 -15.14 4.15 -10.92
C ASP A 120 -14.32 3.15 -11.78
N LEU A 121 -13.00 3.21 -11.68
CA LEU A 121 -12.09 2.29 -12.38
C LEU A 121 -12.04 0.91 -11.74
N ILE A 122 -12.26 0.79 -10.43
CA ILE A 122 -12.34 -0.49 -9.72
C ILE A 122 -13.79 -0.96 -9.50
N GLN A 123 -14.76 -0.12 -9.85
CA GLN A 123 -16.20 -0.38 -9.76
C GLN A 123 -16.67 -0.63 -8.32
N VAL A 124 -16.11 0.12 -7.36
CA VAL A 124 -16.55 0.13 -5.97
C VAL A 124 -17.23 1.48 -5.69
N PRO A 125 -18.47 1.52 -5.18
CA PRO A 125 -19.16 2.78 -4.87
C PRO A 125 -18.40 3.62 -3.85
N ASP A 126 -18.38 4.94 -4.01
CA ASP A 126 -17.69 5.83 -3.06
C ASP A 126 -18.19 5.68 -1.61
N ARG A 127 -19.48 5.39 -1.40
CA ARG A 127 -20.02 5.13 -0.04
C ARG A 127 -19.37 3.92 0.66
N ASP A 128 -18.96 2.90 -0.10
CA ASP A 128 -18.33 1.70 0.46
C ASP A 128 -16.85 2.00 0.76
N ILE A 129 -16.23 2.90 -0.02
CA ILE A 129 -14.88 3.42 0.23
C ILE A 129 -14.88 4.32 1.49
N ASP A 130 -15.86 5.22 1.62
CA ASP A 130 -16.04 6.05 2.81
C ASP A 130 -16.18 5.15 4.05
N ALA A 131 -17.10 4.16 4.01
CA ALA A 131 -17.30 3.21 5.11
C ALA A 131 -16.04 2.42 5.45
N TYR A 132 -15.26 1.97 4.44
CA TYR A 132 -13.99 1.28 4.66
C TYR A 132 -12.96 2.19 5.35
N ALA A 133 -12.79 3.43 4.86
CA ALA A 133 -11.83 4.37 5.39
C ALA A 133 -12.18 4.83 6.82
N ASP A 134 -13.47 5.00 7.13
CA ASP A 134 -13.94 5.37 8.47
C ASP A 134 -13.76 4.19 9.45
N ALA A 135 -14.04 2.97 9.00
CA ALA A 135 -13.76 1.76 9.78
C ALA A 135 -12.25 1.53 9.98
N LEU A 136 -11.40 1.91 9.01
CA LEU A 136 -9.95 1.83 9.14
C LEU A 136 -9.44 2.80 10.21
N ARG A 137 -9.93 4.05 10.24
CA ARG A 137 -9.60 5.03 11.30
C ARG A 137 -10.08 4.56 12.67
N THR A 138 -11.28 3.98 12.75
CA THR A 138 -11.80 3.36 13.99
C THR A 138 -10.89 2.24 14.47
N LEU A 139 -10.42 1.38 13.55
CA LEU A 139 -9.51 0.28 13.87
C LEU A 139 -8.16 0.76 14.41
N LEU A 140 -7.61 1.86 13.88
CA LEU A 140 -6.38 2.47 14.43
C LEU A 140 -6.57 2.92 15.88
N HIS A 141 -7.70 3.59 16.15
CA HIS A 141 -8.05 4.06 17.49
C HIS A 141 -8.24 2.88 18.46
N ASP A 142 -9.05 1.90 18.11
CA ASP A 142 -9.41 0.78 18.98
C ASP A 142 -8.22 -0.13 19.30
N GLU A 143 -7.25 -0.25 18.38
CA GLU A 143 -6.02 -1.01 18.58
C GLU A 143 -4.88 -0.16 19.21
N GLY A 144 -5.10 1.14 19.44
CA GLY A 144 -4.10 2.04 20.04
C GLY A 144 -2.87 2.26 19.15
N LEU A 145 -3.03 2.26 17.83
CA LEU A 145 -1.94 2.35 16.86
C LEU A 145 -1.56 3.80 16.59
N THR A 146 -0.83 4.41 17.52
CA THR A 146 -0.58 5.86 17.55
C THR A 146 0.48 6.34 16.56
N GLN A 147 1.23 5.43 15.90
CA GLN A 147 2.24 5.82 14.91
C GLN A 147 1.70 5.91 13.49
N LEU A 148 0.41 5.62 13.30
CA LEU A 148 -0.23 5.53 12.00
C LEU A 148 -1.28 6.64 11.81
N ASP A 149 -1.24 7.27 10.65
CA ASP A 149 -2.25 8.24 10.19
C ASP A 149 -2.87 7.75 8.87
N VAL A 150 -4.07 8.24 8.54
CA VAL A 150 -4.71 8.03 7.23
C VAL A 150 -4.82 9.36 6.49
N PHE A 151 -4.45 9.35 5.22
CA PHE A 151 -4.53 10.48 4.30
C PHE A 151 -5.28 10.05 3.02
N ASP A 152 -6.39 10.70 2.71
CA ASP A 152 -7.23 10.43 1.53
C ASP A 152 -7.68 11.71 0.83
N LEU A 153 -8.47 11.61 -0.25
CA LEU A 153 -8.92 12.79 -1.02
C LEU A 153 -9.80 13.75 -0.21
N ARG A 154 -10.46 13.30 0.86
CA ARG A 154 -11.24 14.14 1.76
C ARG A 154 -10.33 15.03 2.60
N ASP A 155 -9.13 14.57 2.95
CA ASP A 155 -8.13 15.39 3.65
C ASP A 155 -7.53 16.47 2.74
N VAL A 156 -7.46 16.22 1.42
CA VAL A 156 -6.93 17.18 0.44
C VAL A 156 -7.94 18.25 0.04
N TYR A 157 -9.17 17.84 -0.25
CA TYR A 157 -10.18 18.69 -0.90
C TYR A 157 -11.41 18.96 -0.03
N GLY A 158 -11.44 18.48 1.22
CA GLY A 158 -12.56 18.66 2.13
C GLY A 158 -13.81 17.86 1.72
N GLN A 159 -14.94 18.17 2.35
CA GLN A 159 -16.21 17.46 2.14
C GLN A 159 -17.13 18.15 1.12
N GLU A 160 -16.85 19.40 0.75
CA GLU A 160 -17.72 20.21 -0.11
C GLU A 160 -17.77 19.72 -1.57
N LEU A 161 -16.66 19.17 -2.06
CA LEU A 161 -16.57 18.63 -3.40
C LEU A 161 -17.07 17.18 -3.45
N SER A 162 -17.80 16.84 -4.51
CA SER A 162 -18.11 15.44 -4.83
C SER A 162 -16.82 14.66 -5.11
N HIS A 163 -16.86 13.35 -4.86
CA HIS A 163 -15.71 12.48 -5.15
C HIS A 163 -15.31 12.48 -6.63
N ASP A 164 -16.27 12.64 -7.55
CA ASP A 164 -15.99 12.83 -8.98
C ASP A 164 -15.22 14.13 -9.25
N ALA A 165 -15.64 15.25 -8.65
CA ALA A 165 -14.94 16.52 -8.81
C ALA A 165 -13.49 16.44 -8.26
N LYS A 166 -13.30 15.79 -7.10
CA LYS A 166 -11.96 15.53 -6.54
C LYS A 166 -11.11 14.70 -7.50
N ARG A 167 -11.65 13.61 -8.05
CA ARG A 167 -10.94 12.77 -9.05
C ARG A 167 -10.53 13.57 -10.28
N THR A 168 -11.40 14.43 -10.80
CA THR A 168 -11.11 15.31 -11.94
C THR A 168 -9.97 16.25 -11.62
N LEU A 169 -9.99 16.95 -10.48
CA LEU A 169 -8.92 17.86 -10.07
C LEU A 169 -7.54 17.17 -9.96
N VAL A 170 -7.50 15.97 -9.36
CA VAL A 170 -6.26 15.18 -9.27
C VAL A 170 -5.78 14.76 -10.66
N HIS A 171 -6.69 14.33 -11.51
CA HIS A 171 -6.36 13.89 -12.86
C HIS A 171 -5.81 15.02 -13.72
N GLU A 172 -6.49 16.15 -13.77
CA GLU A 172 -6.08 17.32 -14.57
C GLU A 172 -4.73 17.87 -14.13
N ARG A 173 -4.46 17.86 -12.81
CA ARG A 173 -3.23 18.44 -12.27
C ARG A 173 -2.01 17.52 -12.38
N TYR A 174 -2.19 16.21 -12.23
CA TYR A 174 -1.06 15.29 -12.02
C TYR A 174 -1.04 14.05 -12.93
N ALA A 175 -2.13 13.73 -13.64
CA ALA A 175 -2.13 12.54 -14.48
C ALA A 175 -1.27 12.74 -15.73
N PRO A 176 -0.42 11.78 -16.10
CA PRO A 176 0.26 11.82 -17.38
C PRO A 176 -0.74 11.62 -18.52
N ALA A 177 -0.40 12.12 -19.71
CA ALA A 177 -1.15 11.84 -20.92
C ALA A 177 -1.23 10.33 -21.18
N LEU A 178 -2.40 9.88 -21.62
CA LEU A 178 -2.67 8.46 -21.90
C LEU A 178 -1.71 7.90 -22.97
N GLU A 179 -1.40 8.68 -24.00
CA GLU A 179 -0.49 8.28 -25.06
C GLU A 179 0.94 8.07 -24.56
N THR A 180 1.40 8.89 -23.61
CA THR A 180 2.69 8.67 -22.95
C THR A 180 2.72 7.33 -22.24
N LEU A 181 1.67 6.97 -21.50
CA LEU A 181 1.59 5.66 -20.84
C LEU A 181 1.56 4.51 -21.83
N ARG A 182 0.76 4.64 -22.91
CA ARG A 182 0.70 3.63 -23.98
C ARG A 182 2.06 3.44 -24.63
N SER A 183 2.81 4.51 -24.87
CA SER A 183 4.18 4.43 -25.40
C SER A 183 5.08 3.68 -24.42
N LEU A 184 5.11 4.10 -23.14
CA LEU A 184 5.93 3.46 -22.10
C LEU A 184 5.59 1.98 -21.90
N THR A 185 4.32 1.57 -21.94
CA THR A 185 3.97 0.13 -21.83
C THR A 185 4.52 -0.74 -22.96
N ARG A 186 4.93 -0.15 -24.09
CA ARG A 186 5.55 -0.88 -25.21
C ARG A 186 7.08 -0.90 -25.11
N THR A 187 7.68 0.12 -24.51
CA THR A 187 9.13 0.34 -24.54
C THR A 187 9.82 0.12 -23.20
N ASP A 188 9.09 0.17 -22.08
CA ASP A 188 9.62 0.06 -20.72
C ASP A 188 9.09 -1.21 -20.03
N GLU A 189 10.01 -2.15 -19.76
CA GLU A 189 9.70 -3.46 -19.18
C GLU A 189 8.99 -3.37 -17.82
N PRO A 190 9.45 -2.58 -16.84
CA PRO A 190 8.75 -2.40 -15.58
C PRO A 190 7.33 -1.85 -15.74
N THR A 191 7.14 -0.82 -16.58
CA THR A 191 5.82 -0.23 -16.84
C THR A 191 4.88 -1.24 -17.49
N ARG A 192 5.38 -2.05 -18.43
CA ARG A 192 4.61 -3.13 -19.07
C ARG A 192 4.15 -4.18 -18.06
N ARG A 193 5.03 -4.61 -17.14
CA ARG A 193 4.69 -5.56 -16.06
C ARG A 193 3.64 -4.98 -15.12
N LEU A 194 3.74 -3.70 -14.75
CA LEU A 194 2.74 -3.02 -13.93
C LEU A 194 1.37 -3.03 -14.62
N TYR A 195 1.31 -2.67 -15.91
CA TYR A 195 0.07 -2.72 -16.71
C TYR A 195 -0.55 -4.12 -16.74
N GLN A 196 0.27 -5.16 -16.93
CA GLN A 196 -0.17 -6.56 -16.95
C GLN A 196 -0.72 -6.98 -15.57
N GLY A 197 -0.04 -6.61 -14.49
CA GLY A 197 -0.49 -6.85 -13.13
C GLY A 197 -1.85 -6.20 -12.86
N ILE A 198 -1.98 -4.90 -13.11
CA ILE A 198 -3.25 -4.16 -12.95
C ILE A 198 -4.36 -4.78 -13.79
N THR A 199 -4.08 -5.13 -15.04
CA THR A 199 -5.08 -5.78 -15.92
C THR A 199 -5.58 -7.10 -15.34
N ARG A 200 -4.67 -7.92 -14.78
CA ARG A 200 -5.02 -9.18 -14.12
C ARG A 200 -5.90 -8.93 -12.91
N PHE A 201 -5.51 -8.00 -12.03
CA PHE A 201 -6.30 -7.65 -10.85
C PHE A 201 -7.72 -7.20 -11.21
N LEU A 202 -7.86 -6.25 -12.14
CA LEU A 202 -9.16 -5.76 -12.57
C LEU A 202 -10.03 -6.85 -13.21
N PHE A 203 -9.41 -7.85 -13.84
CA PHE A 203 -10.12 -8.98 -14.44
C PHE A 203 -10.62 -9.96 -13.38
N GLU A 204 -9.85 -10.21 -12.33
CA GLU A 204 -10.20 -11.07 -11.20
C GLU A 204 -11.25 -10.44 -10.28
N ASP A 205 -11.22 -9.12 -10.11
CA ASP A 205 -12.20 -8.38 -9.30
C ASP A 205 -13.56 -8.22 -10.01
N SER A 206 -13.59 -8.32 -11.34
CA SER A 206 -14.83 -8.32 -12.14
C SER A 206 -15.52 -9.69 -12.18
N GLY A 207 -15.63 -10.36 -11.03
CA GLY A 207 -16.25 -11.70 -10.88
C GLY A 207 -17.73 -11.72 -11.31
N SER A 208 -18.46 -10.64 -11.04
CA SER A 208 -19.89 -10.47 -11.36
C SER A 208 -20.15 -9.86 -12.76
N PHE A 209 -19.15 -9.80 -13.64
CA PHE A 209 -19.31 -9.19 -14.96
C PHE A 209 -20.30 -9.97 -15.84
N ALA A 210 -21.40 -9.33 -16.24
CA ALA A 210 -22.51 -9.96 -16.98
C ALA A 210 -22.18 -10.39 -18.42
N GLY A 211 -21.03 -9.99 -18.98
CA GLY A 211 -20.65 -10.29 -20.36
C GLY A 211 -19.65 -11.44 -20.53
N THR A 212 -19.19 -11.64 -21.76
CA THR A 212 -18.22 -12.71 -22.07
C THR A 212 -16.85 -12.46 -21.43
N ARG A 213 -16.08 -13.53 -21.22
CA ARG A 213 -14.68 -13.47 -20.74
C ARG A 213 -13.82 -12.50 -21.57
N SER A 214 -14.00 -12.51 -22.89
CA SER A 214 -13.29 -11.60 -23.80
C SER A 214 -13.70 -10.14 -23.62
N ALA A 215 -15.00 -9.86 -23.42
CA ALA A 215 -15.47 -8.51 -23.10
C ALA A 215 -14.92 -8.02 -21.76
N ARG A 216 -14.89 -8.90 -20.73
CA ARG A 216 -14.26 -8.61 -19.43
C ARG A 216 -12.78 -8.26 -19.58
N GLN A 217 -12.03 -9.06 -20.37
CA GLN A 217 -10.62 -8.81 -20.64
C GLN A 217 -10.38 -7.47 -21.33
N ARG A 218 -11.20 -7.12 -22.33
CA ARG A 218 -11.11 -5.82 -23.02
C ARG A 218 -11.42 -4.65 -22.08
N SER A 219 -12.48 -4.76 -21.29
CA SER A 219 -12.84 -3.75 -20.27
C SER A 219 -11.71 -3.54 -19.26
N SER A 220 -11.13 -4.63 -18.75
CA SER A 220 -10.03 -4.59 -17.78
C SER A 220 -8.78 -3.92 -18.35
N ARG A 221 -8.39 -4.25 -19.59
CA ARG A 221 -7.28 -3.59 -20.31
C ARG A 221 -7.51 -2.09 -20.48
N ARG A 222 -8.74 -1.68 -20.82
CA ARG A 222 -9.10 -0.26 -20.98
C ARG A 222 -8.97 0.48 -19.65
N ARG A 223 -9.55 -0.07 -18.56
CA ARG A 223 -9.50 0.53 -17.23
C ARG A 223 -8.09 0.56 -16.63
N ALA A 224 -7.25 -0.42 -16.95
CA ALA A 224 -5.89 -0.51 -16.42
C ALA A 224 -5.04 0.74 -16.72
N TYR A 225 -5.19 1.35 -17.90
CA TYR A 225 -4.51 2.61 -18.20
C TYR A 225 -4.99 3.76 -17.30
N GLY A 226 -6.30 3.86 -17.04
CA GLY A 226 -6.85 4.84 -16.10
C GLY A 226 -6.28 4.65 -14.69
N VAL A 227 -6.16 3.40 -14.24
CA VAL A 227 -5.57 3.10 -12.93
C VAL A 227 -4.10 3.53 -12.88
N MET A 228 -3.33 3.31 -13.96
CA MET A 228 -1.95 3.78 -14.03
C MET A 228 -1.84 5.31 -14.03
N GLN A 229 -2.70 6.02 -14.76
CA GLN A 229 -2.74 7.49 -14.75
C GLN A 229 -2.99 8.00 -13.34
N ARG A 230 -4.03 7.46 -12.69
CA ARG A 230 -4.44 7.89 -11.35
C ARG A 230 -3.46 7.47 -10.26
N SER A 231 -2.80 6.33 -10.39
CA SER A 231 -1.74 5.89 -9.47
C SER A 231 -0.52 6.82 -9.54
N ARG A 232 -0.15 7.30 -10.73
CA ARG A 232 0.90 8.32 -10.88
C ARG A 232 0.44 9.67 -10.33
N ALA A 233 -0.78 10.08 -10.65
CA ALA A 233 -1.35 11.33 -10.16
C ALA A 233 -1.42 11.38 -8.62
N TRP A 234 -1.86 10.29 -7.99
CA TRP A 234 -1.87 10.14 -6.53
C TRP A 234 -0.45 10.14 -5.96
N GLY A 235 0.49 9.52 -6.68
CA GLY A 235 1.92 9.60 -6.41
C GLY A 235 2.42 11.03 -6.18
N GLU A 236 2.18 11.89 -7.19
CA GLU A 236 2.59 13.29 -7.18
C GLU A 236 1.84 14.12 -6.14
N LEU A 237 0.52 13.90 -5.98
CA LEU A 237 -0.26 14.60 -4.97
C LEU A 237 0.25 14.31 -3.55
N ILE A 238 0.53 13.05 -3.23
CA ILE A 238 1.10 12.72 -1.91
C ILE A 238 2.49 13.35 -1.75
N ALA A 239 3.33 13.36 -2.80
CA ALA A 239 4.65 13.99 -2.72
C ALA A 239 4.56 15.51 -2.47
N ALA A 240 3.51 16.16 -2.98
CA ALA A 240 3.25 17.58 -2.71
C ALA A 240 2.80 17.85 -1.26
N HIS A 241 2.03 16.94 -0.65
CA HIS A 241 1.55 17.08 0.74
C HIS A 241 2.52 16.55 1.79
N HIS A 242 3.38 15.60 1.44
CA HIS A 242 4.35 14.97 2.32
C HIS A 242 5.77 15.04 1.71
N PRO A 243 6.31 16.26 1.49
CA PRO A 243 7.63 16.43 0.92
C PRO A 243 8.69 15.80 1.84
N GLY A 244 9.67 15.11 1.24
CA GLY A 244 10.75 14.46 1.98
C GLY A 244 10.37 13.14 2.66
N ALA A 245 9.11 12.70 2.58
CA ALA A 245 8.71 11.42 3.15
C ALA A 245 9.36 10.23 2.42
N PHE A 246 9.75 9.21 3.19
CA PHE A 246 10.23 7.93 2.67
C PHE A 246 9.08 7.18 2.00
N ARG A 247 9.25 6.84 0.72
CA ARG A 247 8.16 6.35 -0.13
C ARG A 247 8.07 4.82 -0.11
N LEU A 248 7.12 4.29 0.66
CA LEU A 248 6.79 2.86 0.62
C LEU A 248 5.84 2.54 -0.55
N SER A 249 5.72 1.26 -0.85
CA SER A 249 4.88 0.71 -1.92
C SER A 249 4.40 -0.68 -1.56
N ILE A 250 3.12 -0.98 -1.77
CA ILE A 250 2.60 -2.35 -1.69
C ILE A 250 2.87 -3.16 -2.96
N HIS A 251 3.45 -2.58 -4.00
CA HIS A 251 3.91 -3.30 -5.18
C HIS A 251 5.40 -3.64 -5.09
N PRO A 252 5.85 -4.75 -5.70
CA PRO A 252 7.27 -5.04 -5.84
C PRO A 252 8.04 -3.89 -6.47
N GLN A 253 9.21 -3.57 -5.92
CA GLN A 253 10.09 -2.52 -6.44
C GLN A 253 11.51 -3.06 -6.69
N PRO A 254 12.10 -2.79 -7.88
CA PRO A 254 13.48 -3.16 -8.15
C PRO A 254 14.44 -2.31 -7.30
N ARG A 255 15.67 -2.82 -7.11
CA ARG A 255 16.75 -2.01 -6.52
C ARG A 255 16.96 -0.74 -7.35
N GLY A 256 17.29 0.36 -6.70
CA GLY A 256 17.43 1.68 -7.34
C GLY A 256 16.12 2.44 -7.59
N SER A 257 14.95 1.82 -7.35
CA SER A 257 13.67 2.56 -7.34
C SER A 257 13.65 3.59 -6.21
N ALA A 258 13.00 4.73 -6.45
CA ALA A 258 12.70 5.70 -5.40
C ALA A 258 11.67 5.19 -4.38
N LYS A 259 10.90 4.17 -4.77
CA LYS A 259 9.90 3.52 -3.92
C LYS A 259 10.48 2.25 -3.31
N PHE A 260 10.21 2.01 -2.04
CA PHE A 260 10.57 0.77 -1.37
C PHE A 260 9.35 -0.15 -1.26
N GLY A 261 9.39 -1.30 -1.93
CA GLY A 261 8.34 -2.30 -1.83
C GLY A 261 8.34 -2.95 -0.45
N ILE A 262 7.21 -3.00 0.24
CA ILE A 262 7.08 -3.61 1.58
C ILE A 262 5.96 -4.65 1.60
N ARG A 263 6.20 -5.79 2.27
CA ARG A 263 5.19 -6.81 2.55
C ARG A 263 4.46 -6.41 3.82
N LEU A 264 3.14 -6.58 3.84
CA LEU A 264 2.29 -6.25 4.99
C LEU A 264 2.05 -7.47 5.89
N LEU A 265 1.92 -8.64 5.27
CA LEU A 265 1.70 -9.94 5.90
C LEU A 265 2.38 -10.99 5.04
N ASP A 266 2.60 -12.16 5.63
CA ASP A 266 3.07 -13.32 4.88
C ASP A 266 1.96 -13.84 3.97
N ALA A 267 2.28 -13.93 2.68
CA ALA A 267 1.37 -14.40 1.64
C ALA A 267 2.17 -15.20 0.60
N PRO A 268 1.64 -16.33 0.10
CA PRO A 268 2.29 -17.09 -0.96
C PRO A 268 2.46 -16.28 -2.26
N ASP A 269 1.48 -15.42 -2.57
CA ASP A 269 1.55 -14.50 -3.69
C ASP A 269 2.06 -13.13 -3.25
N VAL A 270 3.21 -12.72 -3.80
CA VAL A 270 3.84 -11.41 -3.58
C VAL A 270 2.93 -10.23 -3.94
N TRP A 271 1.90 -10.46 -4.75
CA TRP A 271 0.92 -9.47 -5.18
C TRP A 271 -0.30 -9.38 -4.26
N MET A 272 -0.50 -10.33 -3.35
CA MET A 272 -1.66 -10.36 -2.48
C MET A 272 -1.58 -9.26 -1.41
N THR A 273 -2.72 -8.64 -1.12
CA THR A 273 -2.88 -7.62 -0.09
C THR A 273 -4.13 -7.92 0.75
N PRO A 274 -4.21 -7.41 2.00
CA PRO A 274 -5.35 -7.67 2.88
C PRO A 274 -6.71 -7.36 2.28
N TRP A 275 -6.78 -6.32 1.44
CA TRP A 275 -8.03 -5.90 0.83
C TRP A 275 -8.48 -6.73 -0.39
N HIS A 276 -7.65 -7.68 -0.83
CA HIS A 276 -7.99 -8.65 -1.88
C HIS A 276 -8.10 -10.08 -1.34
N SER A 277 -8.14 -10.27 -0.02
CA SER A 277 -8.06 -11.57 0.63
C SER A 277 -8.77 -11.56 1.99
N CYS A 278 -8.68 -12.68 2.70
CA CYS A 278 -9.00 -12.83 4.11
C CYS A 278 -7.91 -13.68 4.78
N VAL A 279 -7.88 -13.68 6.11
CA VAL A 279 -6.92 -14.48 6.89
C VAL A 279 -7.45 -15.89 7.13
N LEU A 280 -6.58 -16.89 6.98
CA LEU A 280 -6.73 -18.22 7.56
C LEU A 280 -5.74 -18.36 8.73
N GLU A 281 -6.25 -18.64 9.92
CA GLU A 281 -5.47 -18.94 11.12
C GLU A 281 -5.37 -20.46 11.30
N HIS A 282 -4.14 -20.96 11.38
CA HIS A 282 -3.83 -22.38 11.57
C HIS A 282 -3.78 -22.72 13.06
N ALA A 283 -3.91 -24.01 13.40
CA ALA A 283 -3.89 -24.48 14.79
C ALA A 283 -2.57 -24.18 15.54
N ASP A 284 -1.46 -24.00 14.80
CA ASP A 284 -0.15 -23.60 15.32
C ASP A 284 0.01 -22.08 15.51
N GLY A 285 -1.05 -21.29 15.24
CA GLY A 285 -1.05 -19.84 15.30
C GLY A 285 -0.48 -19.15 14.05
N ARG A 286 -0.01 -19.90 13.05
CA ARG A 286 0.41 -19.33 11.76
C ARG A 286 -0.81 -18.71 11.07
N ARG A 287 -0.60 -17.56 10.44
CA ARG A 287 -1.63 -16.84 9.68
C ARG A 287 -1.16 -16.64 8.26
N GLU A 288 -2.06 -16.86 7.31
CA GLU A 288 -1.79 -16.62 5.89
C GLU A 288 -2.98 -15.92 5.22
N LEU A 289 -2.68 -15.15 4.18
CA LEU A 289 -3.71 -14.55 3.33
C LEU A 289 -4.14 -15.52 2.24
N LEU A 290 -5.46 -15.69 2.09
CA LEU A 290 -6.10 -16.50 1.05
C LEU A 290 -7.32 -15.76 0.50
N HIS A 291 -7.73 -16.11 -0.73
CA HIS A 291 -9.07 -15.72 -1.16
C HIS A 291 -10.13 -16.41 -0.31
N ARG A 292 -11.23 -15.72 -0.01
CA ARG A 292 -12.33 -16.25 0.80
C ARG A 292 -12.81 -17.64 0.33
N ALA A 293 -12.99 -17.84 -0.97
CA ALA A 293 -13.43 -19.13 -1.50
C ALA A 293 -12.47 -20.30 -1.20
N ASP A 294 -11.17 -20.00 -1.00
CA ASP A 294 -10.18 -21.00 -0.59
C ASP A 294 -10.22 -21.21 0.92
N ALA A 295 -10.27 -20.13 1.70
CA ALA A 295 -10.33 -20.19 3.16
C ALA A 295 -11.60 -20.88 3.68
N GLU A 296 -12.75 -20.68 3.02
CA GLU A 296 -14.02 -21.35 3.34
C GLU A 296 -13.96 -22.88 3.21
N ARG A 297 -13.11 -23.40 2.32
CA ARG A 297 -12.92 -24.86 2.15
C ARG A 297 -12.02 -25.46 3.21
N LEU A 298 -11.18 -24.63 3.83
CA LEU A 298 -10.12 -25.07 4.76
C LEU A 298 -10.47 -24.81 6.22
N GLY A 299 -11.45 -23.95 6.50
CA GLY A 299 -11.72 -23.49 7.85
C GLY A 299 -13.15 -23.01 8.10
N ARG A 300 -13.40 -22.60 9.34
CA ARG A 300 -14.69 -22.07 9.80
C ARG A 300 -14.58 -20.57 10.07
N PRO A 301 -15.63 -19.79 9.77
CA PRO A 301 -15.61 -18.36 10.00
C PRO A 301 -15.56 -18.04 11.50
N VAL A 302 -14.65 -17.16 11.88
CA VAL A 302 -14.54 -16.58 13.21
C VAL A 302 -15.19 -15.21 13.20
N LEU A 303 -16.07 -14.96 14.18
CA LEU A 303 -16.72 -13.68 14.35
C LEU A 303 -16.00 -12.84 15.41
N ARG A 304 -15.82 -11.55 15.13
CA ARG A 304 -15.37 -10.54 16.10
C ARG A 304 -16.43 -9.45 16.15
N GLN A 305 -16.95 -9.17 17.36
CA GLN A 305 -18.05 -8.20 17.55
C GLN A 305 -19.23 -8.47 16.60
N GLY A 306 -19.60 -9.74 16.43
CA GLY A 306 -20.73 -10.14 15.57
C GLY A 306 -20.48 -10.06 14.06
N ARG A 307 -19.26 -9.71 13.59
CA ARG A 307 -18.91 -9.61 12.17
C ARG A 307 -17.85 -10.66 11.78
N PRO A 308 -17.86 -11.18 10.54
CA PRO A 308 -16.79 -12.04 10.04
C PRO A 308 -15.42 -11.36 10.16
N SER A 309 -14.46 -12.03 10.80
CA SER A 309 -13.11 -11.52 11.04
C SER A 309 -12.08 -12.25 10.17
N HIS A 310 -12.07 -13.58 10.22
CA HIS A 310 -11.15 -14.47 9.51
C HIS A 310 -11.71 -15.89 9.51
N PHE A 311 -10.96 -16.86 8.96
CA PHE A 311 -11.23 -18.29 9.09
C PHE A 311 -10.23 -18.95 10.04
N ALA A 312 -10.68 -19.89 10.86
CA ALA A 312 -9.81 -20.80 11.59
C ALA A 312 -9.77 -22.15 10.88
N ALA A 313 -8.58 -22.67 10.61
CA ALA A 313 -8.39 -23.97 9.97
C ALA A 313 -9.05 -25.08 10.81
N GLY A 314 -9.68 -26.03 10.10
CA GLY A 314 -10.34 -27.18 10.71
C GLY A 314 -9.37 -28.26 11.20
#